data_AF-A0A3B1CHX5-F1
#
_entry.id   AF-A0A3B1CHX5-F1
#
_cell.length_a   1.000
_cell.length_b   1.000
_cell.length_c   1.000
_cell.angle_alpha   90.00
_cell.angle_beta   90.00
_cell.angle_gamma   90.00
#
_symmetry.space_group_name_H-M   'P 1'
#
loop_
_entity.id
_entity.type
_entity.pdbx_description
1 polymer ?
#
loop_
_entity_poly.entity_id
_entity_poly.type
_entity_poly.pdbx_seq_one_letter_code
_entity_poly.pdbx_strand_id
1 'polypeptide(L)'
;MNDPLNVPYGKGYFLIANPVLPDPNFSRTVVLLCNHDEQGSFGLVVNKEAEIKPADVFSGIEGLGSYKGRAYVGGPVSQSQMFYLCRSSEPVPEMEQICPGVHLGMDWNFLGGVMGRIPDPEINIRFFLGYSGWGAGQLAGEMERRSWLTGKAVESLVF
;
A
#
# COMPACT_ATOMS: atom_id res chain seq x y z
N MET A 1 1.34 30.60 -12.81
CA MET A 1 2.25 29.93 -13.76
C MET A 1 1.87 28.46 -13.71
N ASN A 2 1.03 27.98 -14.63
CA ASN A 2 0.52 26.60 -14.60
C ASN A 2 1.48 25.74 -15.42
N ASP A 3 2.34 24.99 -14.74
CA ASP A 3 3.11 23.93 -15.37
C ASP A 3 2.16 22.74 -15.63
N PRO A 4 1.89 22.36 -16.88
CA PRO A 4 1.06 21.18 -17.21
C PRO A 4 1.67 19.85 -16.71
N LEU A 5 2.89 19.86 -16.15
CA LEU A 5 3.56 18.71 -15.56
C LEU A 5 3.38 18.58 -14.04
N ASN A 6 2.75 19.56 -13.37
CA ASN A 6 2.51 19.48 -11.92
C ASN A 6 1.26 18.64 -11.63
N VAL A 7 1.31 17.36 -12.00
CA VAL A 7 0.23 16.41 -11.77
C VAL A 7 0.07 16.23 -10.25
N PRO A 8 -1.14 16.41 -9.69
CA PRO A 8 -1.34 16.30 -8.25
C PRO A 8 -0.93 14.92 -7.75
N TYR A 9 -0.39 14.89 -6.53
CA TYR A 9 -0.07 13.69 -5.79
C TYR A 9 -0.33 13.92 -4.30
N GLY A 10 -0.48 12.82 -3.56
CA GLY A 10 -0.78 12.83 -2.15
C GLY A 10 -1.45 11.52 -1.74
N LYS A 11 -2.00 11.48 -0.52
CA LYS A 11 -2.79 10.33 -0.07
C LYS A 11 -3.90 9.99 -1.09
N GLY A 12 -4.03 8.71 -1.41
CA GLY A 12 -5.01 8.22 -2.40
C GLY A 12 -4.56 8.37 -3.86
N TYR A 13 -3.28 8.61 -4.11
CA TYR A 13 -2.68 8.56 -5.44
C TYR A 13 -1.75 7.36 -5.60
N PHE A 14 -1.62 6.88 -6.82
CA PHE A 14 -0.53 6.01 -7.24
C PHE A 14 0.69 6.83 -7.65
N LEU A 15 1.87 6.36 -7.24
CA LEU A 15 3.15 6.69 -7.86
C LEU A 15 3.55 5.53 -8.77
N ILE A 16 3.75 5.80 -10.04
CA ILE A 16 4.12 4.81 -11.05
C ILE A 16 5.58 5.08 -11.39
N ALA A 17 6.44 4.11 -11.07
CA ALA A 17 7.87 4.26 -11.29
C ALA A 17 8.17 4.46 -12.77
N ASN A 18 8.98 5.46 -13.08
CA ASN A 18 9.51 5.65 -14.42
C ASN A 18 10.36 4.41 -14.80
N PRO A 19 10.21 3.82 -16.01
CA PRO A 19 10.96 2.63 -16.41
C PRO A 19 12.49 2.72 -16.27
N VAL A 20 13.05 3.93 -16.32
CA VAL A 20 14.49 4.17 -16.17
C VAL A 20 14.93 4.54 -14.75
N LEU A 21 14.04 4.43 -13.76
CA LEU A 21 14.37 4.65 -12.36
C LEU A 21 15.48 3.66 -11.92
N PRO A 22 16.64 4.15 -11.44
CA PRO A 22 17.77 3.28 -11.14
C PRO A 22 17.62 2.50 -9.83
N ASP A 23 16.70 2.90 -8.95
CA ASP A 23 16.49 2.20 -7.68
C ASP A 23 15.84 0.81 -7.92
N PRO A 24 16.54 -0.29 -7.62
CA PRO A 24 16.02 -1.64 -7.85
C PRO A 24 14.81 -1.97 -6.97
N ASN A 25 14.62 -1.28 -5.84
CA ASN A 25 13.45 -1.50 -4.99
C ASN A 25 12.15 -1.09 -5.67
N PHE A 26 12.25 -0.08 -6.54
CA PHE A 26 11.13 0.60 -7.19
C PHE A 26 11.05 0.39 -8.70
N SER A 27 11.94 -0.43 -9.29
CA SER A 27 11.87 -0.74 -10.70
C SER A 27 10.52 -1.40 -11.05
N ARG A 28 9.78 -0.78 -11.98
CA ARG A 28 8.44 -1.22 -12.42
C ARG A 28 7.39 -1.32 -11.30
N THR A 29 7.57 -0.58 -10.19
CA THR A 29 6.60 -0.60 -9.10
C THR A 29 5.50 0.44 -9.28
N VAL A 30 4.33 0.12 -8.73
CA VAL A 30 3.24 1.06 -8.48
C VAL A 30 3.07 1.16 -6.97
N VAL A 31 3.23 2.35 -6.41
CA VAL A 31 3.07 2.62 -4.97
C VAL A 31 1.74 3.32 -4.74
N LEU A 32 0.91 2.81 -3.85
CA LEU A 32 -0.23 3.55 -3.29
C LEU A 32 0.26 4.46 -2.17
N LEU A 33 0.11 5.78 -2.32
CA LEU A 33 0.37 6.72 -1.24
C LEU A 33 -0.77 6.66 -0.21
N CYS A 34 -0.40 6.24 0.99
CA CYS A 34 -1.31 6.10 2.13
C CYS A 34 -1.27 7.33 3.05
N ASN A 35 -0.14 8.04 3.11
CA ASN A 35 -0.05 9.35 3.75
C ASN A 35 0.93 10.26 2.98
N HIS A 36 0.67 11.57 3.01
CA HIS A 36 1.55 12.59 2.46
C HIS A 36 1.30 13.93 3.17
N ASP A 37 2.31 14.43 3.87
CA ASP A 37 2.29 15.69 4.59
C ASP A 37 3.68 16.35 4.60
N GLU A 38 3.84 17.44 5.36
CA GLU A 38 5.09 18.18 5.46
C GLU A 38 6.24 17.37 6.13
N GLN A 39 5.91 16.37 6.93
CA GLN A 39 6.90 15.53 7.62
C GLN A 39 7.42 14.41 6.72
N GLY A 40 6.63 13.99 5.73
CA GLY A 40 7.05 12.99 4.77
C GLY A 40 5.91 12.30 4.04
N SER A 41 6.22 11.16 3.44
CA SER A 41 5.24 10.34 2.73
C SER A 41 5.39 8.87 3.10
N PHE A 42 4.27 8.16 3.09
CA PHE A 42 4.19 6.73 3.36
C PHE A 42 3.31 6.08 2.29
N GLY A 43 3.76 4.95 1.77
CA GLY A 43 3.01 4.19 0.78
C GLY A 43 3.39 2.72 0.70
N LEU A 44 2.57 1.97 -0.03
CA LEU A 44 2.70 0.53 -0.21
C LEU A 44 2.82 0.19 -1.69
N VAL A 45 3.84 -0.56 -2.07
CA VAL A 45 3.94 -1.13 -3.42
C VAL A 45 2.85 -2.18 -3.62
N VAL A 46 1.92 -1.94 -4.55
CA VAL A 46 0.72 -2.78 -4.75
C VAL A 46 0.90 -3.89 -5.79
N ASN A 47 2.00 -3.88 -6.53
CA ASN A 47 2.23 -4.81 -7.64
C ASN A 47 3.48 -5.70 -7.47
N LYS A 48 3.99 -5.84 -6.24
CA LYS A 48 5.16 -6.67 -5.93
C LYS A 48 4.77 -7.76 -4.94
N GLU A 49 4.46 -8.94 -5.45
CA GLU A 49 4.19 -10.12 -4.64
C GLU A 49 5.45 -10.55 -3.89
N ALA A 50 5.28 -11.01 -2.65
CA ALA A 50 6.35 -11.55 -1.84
C ALA A 50 6.49 -13.06 -2.10
N GLU A 51 7.72 -13.56 -2.15
CA GLU A 51 8.02 -15.00 -2.30
C GLU A 51 7.91 -15.74 -0.96
N ILE A 52 6.82 -15.54 -0.24
CA ILE A 52 6.53 -16.15 1.05
C ILE A 52 5.08 -16.61 1.10
N LYS A 53 4.81 -17.66 1.87
CA LYS A 53 3.43 -18.07 2.11
C LYS A 53 2.88 -17.27 3.28
N PRO A 54 1.71 -16.61 3.14
CA PRO A 54 1.08 -15.91 4.25
C PRO A 54 0.88 -16.75 5.50
N ALA A 55 0.60 -18.05 5.35
CA ALA A 55 0.49 -18.98 6.47
C ALA A 55 1.76 -19.03 7.34
N ASP A 56 2.95 -18.87 6.75
CA ASP A 56 4.22 -18.88 7.48
C ASP A 56 4.44 -17.56 8.25
N VAL A 57 3.79 -16.48 7.82
CA VAL A 57 3.85 -15.16 8.46
C VAL A 57 2.79 -15.03 9.55
N PHE A 58 1.61 -15.61 9.32
CA PHE A 58 0.43 -15.46 10.15
C PHE A 58 0.17 -16.62 11.12
N SER A 59 1.07 -17.60 11.20
CA SER A 59 0.88 -18.80 12.03
C SER A 59 0.65 -18.52 13.53
N GLY A 60 0.95 -17.31 14.01
CA GLY A 60 0.73 -16.86 15.39
C GLY A 60 -0.40 -15.84 15.58
N ILE A 61 -1.13 -15.46 14.53
CA ILE A 61 -2.22 -14.47 14.61
C ILE A 61 -3.56 -15.19 14.49
N GLU A 62 -4.39 -15.05 15.52
CA GLU A 62 -5.72 -15.65 15.60
C GLU A 62 -6.60 -15.18 14.42
N GLY A 63 -7.30 -16.12 13.78
CA GLY A 63 -8.15 -15.85 12.63
C GLY A 63 -7.43 -15.75 11.27
N LEU A 64 -6.09 -15.67 11.24
CA LEU A 64 -5.32 -15.55 10.00
C LEU A 64 -4.62 -16.84 9.54
N GLY A 65 -4.49 -17.84 10.41
CA GLY A 65 -3.79 -19.09 10.10
C GLY A 65 -4.40 -19.89 8.92
N SER A 66 -5.65 -19.62 8.54
CA SER A 66 -6.34 -20.24 7.41
C SER A 66 -6.28 -19.44 6.10
N TYR A 67 -5.71 -18.24 6.10
CA TYR A 67 -5.61 -17.38 4.92
C TYR A 67 -4.67 -18.00 3.88
N LYS A 68 -5.17 -18.18 2.64
CA LYS A 68 -4.42 -18.82 1.55
C LYS A 68 -4.06 -17.88 0.41
N GLY A 69 -4.26 -16.58 0.60
CA GLY A 69 -4.02 -15.57 -0.42
C GLY A 69 -2.54 -15.26 -0.61
N ARG A 70 -2.25 -14.03 -1.05
CA ARG A 70 -0.89 -13.57 -1.34
C ARG A 70 -0.45 -12.53 -0.32
N ALA A 71 0.86 -12.45 -0.09
CA ALA A 71 1.50 -11.32 0.57
C ALA A 71 2.27 -10.50 -0.46
N TYR A 72 2.46 -9.23 -0.17
CA TYR A 72 3.12 -8.27 -1.03
C TYR A 72 4.29 -7.63 -0.27
N VAL A 73 5.30 -7.17 -1.00
CA VAL A 73 6.37 -6.34 -0.44
C VAL A 73 5.93 -4.89 -0.58
N GLY A 74 5.55 -4.24 0.52
CA GLY A 74 5.10 -2.85 0.54
C GLY A 74 6.24 -1.83 0.33
N GLY A 75 7.47 -2.23 0.61
CA GLY A 75 8.67 -1.46 0.28
C GLY A 75 9.91 -1.90 1.07
N PRO A 76 11.03 -1.17 0.95
CA PRO A 76 12.30 -1.56 1.56
C PRO A 76 12.39 -1.26 3.06
N VAL A 77 11.52 -0.40 3.59
CA VAL A 77 11.61 0.07 4.99
C VAL A 77 10.85 -0.87 5.92
N SER A 78 11.47 -1.20 7.06
CA SER A 78 10.87 -1.97 8.16
C SER A 78 10.12 -3.23 7.70
N GLN A 79 10.81 -4.13 6.99
CA GLN A 79 10.19 -5.36 6.44
C GLN A 79 9.57 -6.31 7.47
N SER A 80 9.86 -6.14 8.76
CA SER A 80 9.19 -6.85 9.86
C SER A 80 7.83 -6.24 10.22
N GLN A 81 7.58 -4.98 9.86
CA GLN A 81 6.29 -4.34 10.05
C GLN A 81 5.34 -4.77 8.95
N MET A 82 4.09 -5.00 9.34
CA MET A 82 3.07 -5.49 8.44
C MET A 82 1.89 -4.54 8.36
N PHE A 83 1.28 -4.46 7.18
CA PHE A 83 0.10 -3.67 6.90
C PHE A 83 -0.91 -4.53 6.14
N TYR A 84 -2.18 -4.13 6.15
CA TYR A 84 -3.18 -4.74 5.29
C TYR A 84 -4.10 -3.70 4.67
N LEU A 85 -4.48 -3.94 3.43
CA LEU A 85 -5.52 -3.21 2.73
C LEU A 85 -6.76 -4.08 2.63
N CYS A 86 -7.92 -3.51 2.96
CA CYS A 86 -9.22 -4.16 2.84
C CYS A 86 -10.10 -3.43 1.83
N ARG A 87 -10.79 -4.20 0.99
CA ARG A 87 -11.85 -3.71 0.12
C ARG A 87 -13.14 -3.57 0.93
N SER A 88 -13.72 -2.37 0.95
CA SER A 88 -15.04 -2.11 1.56
C SER A 88 -15.69 -0.89 0.93
N SER A 89 -16.99 -0.96 0.63
CA SER A 89 -17.78 0.19 0.19
C SER A 89 -18.16 1.14 1.33
N GLU A 90 -18.15 0.63 2.57
CA GLU A 90 -18.49 1.36 3.78
C GLU A 90 -17.23 1.66 4.62
N PRO A 91 -17.23 2.75 5.41
CA PRO A 91 -16.19 3.01 6.39
C PRO A 91 -16.02 1.86 7.39
N VAL A 92 -14.78 1.57 7.77
CA VAL A 92 -14.45 0.53 8.75
C VAL A 92 -13.86 1.19 10.01
N PRO A 93 -14.44 1.00 11.20
CA PRO A 93 -14.14 1.80 12.41
C PRO A 93 -12.66 1.90 12.87
N GLU A 94 -11.81 0.92 12.53
CA GLU A 94 -10.39 0.88 12.92
C GLU A 94 -9.44 0.94 11.70
N MET A 95 -9.96 1.33 10.55
CA MET A 95 -9.17 1.42 9.32
C MET A 95 -9.30 2.80 8.69
N GLU A 96 -8.19 3.29 8.16
CA GLU A 96 -8.13 4.57 7.49
C GLU A 96 -8.50 4.40 6.01
N GLN A 97 -9.50 5.15 5.53
CA GLN A 97 -9.78 5.17 4.10
C GLN A 97 -8.66 5.90 3.35
N ILE A 98 -8.01 5.20 2.41
CA ILE A 98 -6.92 5.74 1.58
C ILE A 98 -7.46 6.34 0.28
N CYS A 99 -8.36 5.60 -0.37
CA CYS A 99 -9.15 6.06 -1.50
C CYS A 99 -10.52 5.34 -1.49
N PRO A 100 -11.50 5.75 -2.31
CA PRO A 100 -12.81 5.10 -2.34
C PRO A 100 -12.68 3.59 -2.54
N GLY A 101 -13.27 2.80 -1.64
CA GLY A 101 -13.22 1.35 -1.67
C GLY A 101 -12.03 0.70 -0.96
N VAL A 102 -10.99 1.46 -0.59
CA VAL A 102 -9.72 0.92 -0.05
C VAL A 102 -9.41 1.48 1.33
N HIS A 103 -9.30 0.58 2.30
CA HIS A 103 -9.03 0.93 3.69
C HIS A 103 -7.73 0.28 4.17
N LEU A 104 -6.90 1.05 4.85
CA LEU A 104 -5.65 0.60 5.47
C LEU A 104 -5.88 0.29 6.94
N GLY A 105 -5.44 -0.88 7.37
CA GLY A 105 -5.40 -1.24 8.78
C GLY A 105 -4.04 -1.75 9.22
N MET A 106 -3.82 -1.63 10.53
CA MET A 106 -2.59 -2.06 11.23
C MET A 106 -2.89 -2.84 12.52
N ASP A 107 -4.15 -2.87 12.97
CA ASP A 107 -4.58 -3.62 14.14
C ASP A 107 -4.91 -5.06 13.74
N TRP A 108 -4.08 -6.01 14.19
CA TRP A 108 -4.22 -7.44 13.93
C TRP A 108 -5.32 -8.10 14.78
N ASN A 109 -5.57 -7.58 15.99
CA ASN A 109 -6.65 -8.07 16.84
C ASN A 109 -8.00 -7.71 16.23
N PHE A 110 -8.14 -6.46 15.75
CA PHE A 110 -9.31 -6.04 15.00
C PHE A 110 -9.51 -6.89 13.76
N LEU A 111 -8.46 -7.08 12.96
CA LEU A 111 -8.54 -7.90 11.75
C LEU A 111 -8.97 -9.34 12.06
N GLY A 112 -8.38 -9.99 13.07
CA GLY A 112 -8.75 -11.34 13.49
C GLY A 112 -10.24 -11.46 13.85
N GLY A 113 -10.79 -10.44 14.53
CA GLY A 113 -12.20 -10.38 14.91
C GLY A 113 -13.18 -10.17 13.73
N VAL A 114 -12.74 -9.53 12.64
CA VAL A 114 -13.58 -9.26 11.46
C VAL A 114 -13.30 -10.19 10.27
N MET A 115 -12.18 -10.91 10.26
CA MET A 115 -11.72 -11.75 9.14
C MET A 115 -12.80 -12.73 8.67
N GLY A 116 -13.46 -13.43 9.61
CA GLY A 116 -14.52 -14.39 9.27
C GLY A 116 -15.80 -13.77 8.70
N ARG A 117 -15.93 -12.44 8.69
CA ARG A 117 -17.07 -11.70 8.12
C ARG A 117 -16.74 -11.11 6.75
N ILE A 118 -15.47 -11.09 6.36
CA ILE A 118 -15.05 -10.58 5.06
C ILE A 118 -15.26 -11.69 4.03
N PRO A 119 -16.14 -11.52 3.03
CA PRO A 119 -16.30 -12.51 1.98
C PRO A 119 -15.01 -12.61 1.17
N ASP A 120 -14.64 -13.82 0.75
CA ASP A 120 -13.48 -14.10 -0.09
C ASP A 120 -12.24 -13.28 0.32
N PRO A 121 -11.71 -13.47 1.53
CA PRO A 121 -10.65 -12.63 2.08
C PRO A 121 -9.39 -12.63 1.19
N GLU A 122 -9.12 -13.71 0.46
CA GLU A 122 -8.02 -13.80 -0.51
C GLU A 122 -8.13 -12.80 -1.67
N ILE A 123 -9.34 -12.30 -1.95
CA ILE A 123 -9.62 -11.32 -3.01
C ILE A 123 -9.79 -9.92 -2.40
N ASN A 124 -10.38 -9.82 -1.21
CA ASN A 124 -10.75 -8.55 -0.60
C ASN A 124 -9.74 -8.01 0.42
N ILE A 125 -8.68 -8.75 0.70
CA ILE A 125 -7.62 -8.35 1.63
C ILE A 125 -6.25 -8.62 1.00
N ARG A 126 -5.38 -7.62 1.07
CA ARG A 126 -3.97 -7.76 0.71
C ARG A 126 -3.09 -7.41 1.90
N PHE A 127 -2.07 -8.24 2.11
CA PHE A 127 -1.09 -8.07 3.17
C PHE A 127 0.23 -7.56 2.62
N PHE A 128 0.89 -6.68 3.36
CA PHE A 128 2.12 -6.03 2.93
C PHE A 128 3.19 -6.16 4.01
N LEU A 129 4.39 -6.55 3.59
CA LEU A 129 5.61 -6.52 4.38
C LEU A 129 6.40 -5.25 4.11
N GLY A 130 6.70 -4.51 5.17
CA GLY A 130 7.37 -3.23 5.08
C GLY A 130 6.58 -2.20 4.29
N TYR A 131 7.23 -1.07 4.04
CA TYR A 131 6.62 0.06 3.34
C TYR A 131 7.66 0.89 2.59
N SER A 132 7.13 1.79 1.78
CA SER A 132 7.90 2.81 1.07
C SER A 132 7.75 4.14 1.80
N GLY A 133 8.87 4.68 2.26
CA GLY A 133 8.90 5.91 3.06
C GLY A 133 9.75 6.98 2.38
N TRP A 134 9.27 8.21 2.48
CA TRP A 134 10.00 9.40 2.05
C TRP A 134 10.09 10.37 3.21
N GLY A 135 11.29 10.92 3.44
CA GLY A 135 11.47 12.04 4.35
C GLY A 135 10.84 13.33 3.82
N ALA A 136 10.77 14.35 4.67
CA ALA A 136 10.28 15.68 4.32
C ALA A 136 10.92 16.20 3.02
N GLY A 137 10.10 16.58 2.05
CA GLY A 137 10.52 17.11 0.74
C GLY A 137 11.18 16.11 -0.21
N GLN A 138 11.48 14.88 0.21
CA GLN A 138 12.17 13.90 -0.63
C GLN A 138 11.32 13.51 -1.84
N LEU A 139 10.05 13.17 -1.62
CA LEU A 139 9.14 12.82 -2.71
C LEU A 139 8.98 13.96 -3.71
N ALA A 140 8.88 15.21 -3.23
CA ALA A 140 8.82 16.39 -4.09
C ALA A 140 10.06 16.51 -4.99
N GLY A 141 11.25 16.31 -4.44
CA GLY A 141 12.49 16.30 -5.23
C GLY A 141 12.61 15.11 -6.20
N GLU A 142 11.92 14.00 -5.94
CA GLU A 142 11.82 12.87 -6.89
C GLU A 142 10.80 13.16 -8.00
N MET A 143 9.71 13.86 -7.68
CA MET A 143 8.73 14.36 -8.66
C MET A 143 9.37 15.35 -9.65
N GLU A 144 10.18 16.30 -9.15
CA GLU A 144 10.93 17.24 -9.99
C GLU A 144 11.90 16.53 -10.94
N ARG A 145 12.50 15.44 -10.48
CA ARG A 145 13.39 14.58 -11.28
C ARG A 145 12.67 13.62 -12.22
N ARG A 146 11.33 13.64 -12.23
CA ARG A 146 10.48 12.76 -13.06
C ARG A 146 10.73 11.28 -12.80
N SER A 147 11.07 10.94 -11.55
CA SER A 147 11.19 9.57 -11.07
C SER A 147 9.83 8.84 -11.08
N TRP A 148 8.75 9.60 -10.96
CA TRP A 148 7.39 9.09 -10.82
C TRP A 148 6.43 9.77 -11.80
N LEU A 149 5.50 8.96 -12.32
CA LEU A 149 4.24 9.44 -12.85
C LEU A 149 3.17 9.27 -11.77
N THR A 150 2.07 10.02 -11.85
CA THR A 150 1.02 9.97 -10.82
C THR A 150 -0.36 9.75 -11.43
N GLY A 151 -1.24 9.12 -10.66
CA GLY A 151 -2.63 8.89 -11.03
C GLY A 151 -3.50 8.71 -9.79
N LYS A 152 -4.79 9.08 -9.88
CA LYS A 152 -5.72 8.83 -8.77
C LYS A 152 -5.84 7.33 -8.54
N ALA A 153 -5.77 6.91 -7.28
CA ALA A 153 -5.94 5.51 -6.95
C ALA A 153 -7.39 5.07 -7.14
N VAL A 154 -7.56 3.88 -7.70
CA VAL A 154 -8.85 3.20 -7.82
C VAL A 154 -8.71 1.80 -7.27
N GLU A 155 -9.75 1.35 -6.58
CA GLU A 155 -9.80 0.07 -5.88
C GLU A 155 -9.43 -1.12 -6.79
N SER A 156 -9.91 -1.14 -8.03
CA SER A 156 -9.65 -2.21 -9.00
C SER A 156 -8.19 -2.35 -9.47
N LEU A 157 -7.33 -1.38 -9.17
CA LEU A 157 -5.89 -1.47 -9.41
C LEU A 157 -5.10 -1.83 -8.14
N VAL A 158 -5.75 -1.76 -6.97
CA VAL A 158 -5.18 -2.21 -5.71
C VAL A 158 -5.40 -3.70 -5.50
N PHE A 159 -6.53 -4.26 -5.95
CA PHE A 159 -6.97 -5.64 -5.72
C PHE A 159 -7.18 -6.41 -7.04
#